data_AF-A0A2V4W8B9-F1
#
_entry.id   AF-A0A2V4W8B9-F1
#
_cell.length_a   1.000
_cell.length_b   1.000
_cell.length_c   1.000
_cell.angle_alpha   90.00
_cell.angle_beta   90.00
_cell.angle_gamma   90.00
#
_symmetry.space_group_name_H-M   'P 1'
#
loop_
_entity.id
_entity.type
_entity.pdbx_description
1 polymer ?
#
loop_
_entity_poly.entity_id
_entity_poly.type
_entity_poly.pdbx_seq_one_letter_code
_entity_poly.pdbx_strand_id
1 'polypeptide(L)'
;MQQIIDLLGVDKKAGDFLNMVTFLFQGNLDFFIDKCKDKSSGFMHSFLYDYRKDMIKRTRFASFEEFNDTYNINDKTALERLFQEPISKWQMDRFNCNDTTTIYNLHLNNPEIRFDRFTMQFM
;
A
#
# COMPACT_ATOMS: atom_id res chain seq x y z
N MET A 1 -0.95 -2.07 14.90
CA MET A 1 -1.53 -3.34 14.42
C MET A 1 -0.49 -4.44 14.31
N GLN A 2 0.66 -4.21 13.64
CA GLN A 2 1.74 -5.20 13.55
C GLN A 2 2.14 -5.85 14.89
N GLN A 3 2.36 -5.05 15.94
CA GLN A 3 2.70 -5.57 17.28
C GLN A 3 1.63 -6.52 17.88
N ILE A 4 0.35 -6.32 17.53
CA ILE A 4 -0.75 -7.17 18.00
C ILE A 4 -0.78 -8.49 17.21
N ILE A 5 -0.57 -8.41 15.90
CA ILE A 5 -0.45 -9.58 15.01
C ILE A 5 0.70 -10.47 15.48
N ASP A 6 1.85 -9.87 15.76
CA ASP A 6 3.04 -10.57 16.24
C ASP A 6 2.81 -11.21 17.62
N LEU A 7 2.17 -10.49 18.56
CA LEU A 7 1.83 -11.00 19.88
C LEU A 7 0.86 -12.19 19.83
N LEU A 8 -0.10 -12.16 18.90
CA LEU A 8 -1.11 -13.21 18.73
C LEU A 8 -0.59 -14.42 17.93
N GLY A 9 0.65 -14.39 17.45
CA GLY A 9 1.25 -15.47 16.66
C GLY A 9 0.56 -15.70 15.32
N VAL A 10 -0.04 -14.65 14.75
CA VAL A 10 -0.71 -14.72 13.44
C VAL A 10 0.35 -14.92 12.35
N ASP A 11 0.09 -15.82 11.40
CA ASP A 11 0.98 -16.06 10.26
C ASP A 11 1.28 -14.75 9.52
N LYS A 12 2.53 -14.57 9.08
CA LYS A 12 2.98 -13.32 8.44
C LYS A 12 2.09 -12.92 7.25
N LYS A 13 1.66 -13.87 6.42
CA LYS A 13 0.82 -13.57 5.25
C LYS A 13 -0.57 -13.09 5.67
N ALA A 14 -1.12 -13.68 6.73
CA ALA A 14 -2.37 -13.21 7.32
C ALA A 14 -2.21 -11.83 7.94
N GLY A 15 -1.07 -11.54 8.57
CA GLY A 15 -0.72 -10.23 9.09
C GLY A 15 -0.65 -9.15 7.99
N ASP A 16 0.08 -9.44 6.91
CA ASP A 16 0.22 -8.54 5.76
C ASP A 16 -1.15 -8.25 5.12
N PHE A 17 -2.00 -9.28 5.01
CA PHE A 17 -3.37 -9.13 4.54
C PHE A 17 -4.20 -8.22 5.44
N LEU A 18 -4.18 -8.42 6.77
CA LEU A 18 -4.94 -7.61 7.72
C LEU A 18 -4.47 -6.16 7.75
N ASN A 19 -3.16 -5.92 7.66
CA ASN A 19 -2.60 -4.57 7.54
C ASN A 19 -3.12 -3.87 6.28
N MET A 20 -3.13 -4.57 5.15
CA MET A 20 -3.61 -4.03 3.89
C MET A 20 -5.11 -3.71 3.92
N VAL A 21 -5.93 -4.59 4.50
CA VAL A 21 -7.36 -4.34 4.73
C VAL A 21 -7.56 -3.12 5.63
N THR A 22 -6.84 -3.04 6.74
CA THR A 22 -6.97 -1.93 7.68
C THR A 22 -6.55 -0.60 7.06
N PHE A 23 -5.51 -0.61 6.23
CA PHE A 23 -5.02 0.56 5.51
C PHE A 23 -6.04 1.05 4.47
N LEU A 24 -6.50 0.17 3.58
CA LEU A 24 -7.38 0.55 2.48
C LEU A 24 -8.81 0.90 2.92
N PHE A 25 -9.28 0.28 4.01
CA PHE A 25 -10.64 0.46 4.51
C PHE A 25 -10.66 1.23 5.84
N GLN A 26 -9.68 2.11 6.08
CA GLN A 26 -9.64 2.94 7.27
C GLN A 26 -10.94 3.77 7.39
N GLY A 27 -11.70 3.53 8.47
CA GLY A 27 -12.99 4.18 8.69
C GLY A 27 -14.17 3.59 7.89
N ASN A 28 -13.97 2.52 7.12
CA ASN A 28 -15.02 1.84 6.36
C ASN A 28 -14.80 0.31 6.28
N LEU A 29 -14.35 -0.30 7.38
CA LEU A 29 -14.08 -1.73 7.44
C LEU A 29 -15.35 -2.57 7.21
N ASP A 30 -16.51 -2.05 7.61
CA ASP A 30 -17.81 -2.70 7.41
C ASP A 30 -18.10 -2.98 5.94
N PHE A 31 -17.68 -2.09 5.02
CA PHE A 31 -17.83 -2.32 3.60
C PHE A 31 -17.01 -3.53 3.12
N PHE A 32 -15.78 -3.68 3.59
CA PHE A 32 -14.97 -4.86 3.27
C PHE A 32 -15.62 -6.14 3.80
N ILE A 33 -16.09 -6.11 5.06
CA ILE A 33 -16.76 -7.24 5.71
C ILE A 33 -18.02 -7.63 4.93
N ASP A 34 -18.90 -6.68 4.60
CA ASP A 34 -20.13 -6.93 3.84
C ASP A 34 -19.84 -7.60 2.48
N LYS A 35 -18.83 -7.12 1.75
CA LYS A 35 -18.46 -7.68 0.44
C LYS A 35 -17.80 -9.06 0.52
N CYS A 36 -17.13 -9.35 1.62
CA CYS A 36 -16.32 -10.56 1.78
C CYS A 36 -16.97 -11.63 2.65
N LYS A 37 -18.05 -11.31 3.37
CA LYS A 37 -18.76 -12.27 4.21
C LYS A 37 -19.20 -13.48 3.37
N ASP A 38 -18.95 -14.67 3.90
CA ASP A 38 -19.26 -15.95 3.28
C ASP A 38 -18.55 -16.20 1.92
N LYS A 39 -17.49 -15.43 1.61
CA LYS A 39 -16.66 -15.62 0.42
C LYS A 39 -15.41 -16.42 0.72
N SER A 40 -14.84 -17.02 -0.32
CA SER A 40 -13.57 -17.75 -0.21
C SER A 40 -12.40 -16.79 0.01
N SER A 41 -11.31 -17.29 0.58
CA SER A 41 -10.06 -16.54 0.72
C SER A 41 -9.55 -16.00 -0.62
N GLY A 42 -9.63 -16.80 -1.68
CA GLY A 42 -9.26 -16.39 -3.03
C GLY A 42 -10.04 -15.16 -3.49
N PHE A 43 -11.37 -15.13 -3.28
CA PHE A 43 -12.18 -13.96 -3.59
C PHE A 43 -11.76 -12.73 -2.77
N MET A 44 -11.51 -12.90 -1.46
CA MET A 44 -11.10 -11.79 -0.60
C MET A 44 -9.77 -11.18 -1.04
N HIS A 45 -8.79 -12.00 -1.44
CA HIS A 45 -7.52 -11.53 -1.97
C HIS A 45 -7.68 -10.78 -3.31
N SER A 46 -8.48 -11.31 -4.23
CA SER A 46 -8.77 -10.64 -5.50
C SER A 46 -9.49 -9.32 -5.29
N PHE A 47 -10.53 -9.29 -4.43
CA PHE A 47 -11.27 -8.08 -4.11
C PHE A 47 -10.38 -6.99 -3.52
N LEU A 48 -9.51 -7.35 -2.56
CA LEU A 48 -8.57 -6.41 -1.96
C LEU A 48 -7.59 -5.84 -2.99
N TYR A 49 -7.09 -6.69 -3.90
CA TYR A 49 -6.19 -6.28 -4.96
C TYR A 49 -6.86 -5.34 -5.97
N ASP A 50 -8.08 -5.65 -6.38
CA ASP A 50 -8.85 -4.81 -7.30
C ASP A 50 -9.24 -3.48 -6.65
N TYR A 51 -9.64 -3.49 -5.38
CA TYR A 51 -9.94 -2.28 -4.62
C TYR A 51 -8.71 -1.36 -4.52
N ARG A 52 -7.52 -1.90 -4.26
CA ARG A 52 -6.26 -1.14 -4.29
C ARG A 52 -6.08 -0.43 -5.63
N LYS A 53 -6.25 -1.13 -6.75
CA LYS A 53 -6.10 -0.53 -8.09
C LYS A 53 -7.07 0.62 -8.30
N ASP A 54 -8.30 0.46 -7.86
CA ASP A 54 -9.31 1.51 -7.95
C ASP A 54 -8.97 2.70 -7.06
N MET A 55 -8.42 2.48 -5.87
CA MET A 55 -7.90 3.56 -5.03
C MET A 55 -6.75 4.29 -5.73
N ILE A 56 -5.79 3.59 -6.33
CA ILE A 56 -4.69 4.24 -7.08
C ILE A 56 -5.26 5.15 -8.19
N LYS A 57 -6.28 4.70 -8.92
CA LYS A 57 -6.91 5.53 -9.96
C LYS A 57 -7.62 6.77 -9.41
N ARG A 58 -8.16 6.71 -8.18
CA ARG A 58 -9.00 7.76 -7.59
C ARG A 58 -8.23 8.75 -6.73
N THR A 59 -7.22 8.29 -6.00
CA THR A 59 -6.58 9.05 -4.90
C THR A 59 -5.09 9.26 -5.08
N ARG A 60 -4.47 8.66 -6.10
CA ARG A 60 -3.08 8.97 -6.47
C ARG A 60 -2.95 10.47 -6.77
N PHE A 61 -1.78 11.00 -6.49
CA PHE A 61 -1.40 12.38 -6.80
C PHE A 61 -1.74 12.75 -8.25
N ALA A 62 -2.30 13.94 -8.43
CA ALA A 62 -2.70 14.47 -9.73
C ALA A 62 -1.49 14.97 -10.54
N SER A 63 -0.42 15.37 -9.85
CA SER A 63 0.81 15.86 -10.47
C SER A 63 2.06 15.43 -9.70
N PHE A 64 3.22 15.60 -10.35
CA PHE A 64 4.51 15.34 -9.72
C PHE A 64 4.76 16.30 -8.55
N GLU A 65 4.37 17.57 -8.69
CA GLU A 65 4.54 18.61 -7.68
C GLU A 65 3.79 18.24 -6.39
N GLU A 66 2.53 17.81 -6.52
CA GLU A 66 1.73 17.36 -5.36
C GLU A 66 2.41 16.18 -4.63
N PHE A 67 2.94 15.22 -5.40
CA PHE A 67 3.69 14.10 -4.85
C PHE A 67 4.96 14.57 -4.14
N ASN A 68 5.77 15.39 -4.80
CA ASN A 68 7.05 15.88 -4.29
C ASN A 68 6.89 16.71 -3.01
N ASP A 69 5.90 17.61 -2.98
CA ASP A 69 5.59 18.41 -1.80
C ASP A 69 5.17 17.53 -0.62
N THR A 70 4.34 16.53 -0.88
CA THR A 70 3.91 15.57 0.15
C THR A 70 5.09 14.71 0.64
N TYR A 71 5.96 14.26 -0.27
CA TYR A 71 7.14 13.45 0.04
C TYR A 71 8.14 14.21 0.90
N ASN A 72 8.36 15.49 0.63
CA ASN A 72 9.28 16.34 1.41
C ASN A 72 8.79 16.59 2.84
N ILE A 73 7.48 16.46 3.09
CA ILE A 73 6.90 16.57 4.44
C ILE A 73 6.95 15.21 5.16
N ASN A 74 6.52 14.15 4.48
CA ASN A 74 6.50 12.80 5.02
C ASN A 74 6.60 11.78 3.88
N ASP A 75 7.82 11.29 3.66
CA ASP A 75 8.18 10.33 2.62
C ASP A 75 7.32 9.05 2.69
N LYS A 76 7.17 8.48 3.89
CA LYS A 76 6.38 7.29 4.11
C LYS A 76 4.92 7.50 3.71
N THR A 77 4.27 8.53 4.22
CA THR A 77 2.85 8.79 3.88
C THR A 77 2.67 9.09 2.40
N ALA A 78 3.63 9.78 1.77
CA ALA A 78 3.60 10.01 0.34
C ALA A 78 3.66 8.71 -0.46
N LEU A 79 4.55 7.79 -0.09
CA LEU A 79 4.67 6.48 -0.73
C LEU A 79 3.43 5.61 -0.45
N GLU A 80 2.95 5.56 0.79
CA GLU A 80 1.72 4.83 1.13
C GLU A 80 0.53 5.30 0.29
N ARG A 81 0.40 6.61 0.06
CA ARG A 81 -0.62 7.18 -0.85
C ARG A 81 -0.33 6.87 -2.32
N LEU A 82 0.92 6.91 -2.76
CA LEU A 82 1.30 6.63 -4.15
C LEU A 82 0.96 5.19 -4.54
N PHE A 83 1.36 4.23 -3.69
CA PHE A 83 1.21 2.78 -3.93
C PHE A 83 -0.12 2.21 -3.41
N GLN A 84 -0.84 2.96 -2.58
CA GLN A 84 -2.03 2.51 -1.84
C GLN A 84 -1.75 1.22 -1.06
N GLU A 85 -0.64 1.20 -0.33
CA GLU A 85 -0.20 0.07 0.49
C GLU A 85 0.34 0.57 1.83
N PRO A 86 0.15 -0.16 2.94
CA PRO A 86 0.86 0.13 4.18
C PRO A 86 2.34 -0.20 4.01
N ILE A 87 3.22 0.73 4.40
CA ILE A 87 4.66 0.55 4.29
C ILE A 87 5.27 0.43 5.69
N SER A 88 5.89 -0.72 5.96
CA SER A 88 6.59 -0.98 7.20
C SER A 88 7.89 -0.16 7.30
N LYS A 89 8.36 0.06 8.53
CA LYS A 89 9.66 0.72 8.76
C LYS A 89 10.80 -0.01 8.06
N TRP A 90 10.81 -1.34 8.10
CA TRP A 90 11.83 -2.14 7.43
C TRP A 90 11.84 -1.96 5.91
N GLN A 91 10.67 -1.82 5.28
CA GLN A 91 10.59 -1.51 3.85
C GLN A 91 11.14 -0.11 3.55
N MET A 92 10.85 0.89 4.40
CA MET A 92 11.44 2.23 4.29
C MET A 92 12.97 2.20 4.45
N ASP A 93 13.48 1.50 5.46
CA ASP A 93 14.93 1.40 5.72
C ASP A 93 15.70 0.76 4.55
N ARG A 94 15.02 -0.07 3.74
CA ARG A 94 15.59 -0.71 2.54
C ARG A 94 15.34 0.07 1.25
N PHE A 95 14.47 1.07 1.29
CA PHE A 95 14.16 1.88 0.12
C PHE A 95 15.23 2.94 -0.07
N ASN A 96 16.21 2.66 -0.92
CA ASN A 96 17.39 3.50 -1.13
C ASN A 96 17.24 4.43 -2.34
N CYS A 97 16.13 5.15 -2.43
CA CYS A 97 15.89 6.13 -3.49
C CYS A 97 15.22 7.37 -2.92
N ASN A 98 15.87 8.53 -3.10
CA ASN A 98 15.35 9.84 -2.68
C ASN A 98 14.98 10.74 -3.87
N ASP A 99 15.19 10.26 -5.11
CA ASP A 99 14.82 11.01 -6.31
C ASP A 99 13.32 10.84 -6.58
N THR A 100 12.54 11.80 -6.09
CA THR A 100 11.09 11.84 -6.26
C THR A 100 10.66 11.80 -7.72
N THR A 101 11.45 12.35 -8.64
CA THR A 101 11.13 12.37 -10.08
C THR A 101 11.18 10.96 -10.63
N THR A 102 12.27 10.24 -10.35
CA THR A 102 12.43 8.84 -10.73
C THR A 102 11.33 7.97 -10.11
N ILE A 103 11.04 8.17 -8.83
CA ILE A 103 10.02 7.40 -8.12
C ILE A 103 8.65 7.55 -8.78
N TYR A 104 8.23 8.81 -9.00
CA TYR A 104 6.94 9.13 -9.57
C TYR A 104 6.82 8.60 -11.00
N ASN A 105 7.83 8.81 -11.85
CA ASN A 105 7.81 8.38 -13.25
C ASN A 105 7.77 6.85 -13.39
N LEU A 106 8.54 6.11 -12.59
CA LEU A 106 8.50 4.65 -12.61
C LEU A 106 7.12 4.12 -12.16
N HIS A 107 6.51 4.75 -11.16
CA HIS A 107 5.17 4.40 -10.74
C HIS A 107 4.11 4.78 -11.79
N LEU A 108 4.26 5.90 -12.50
CA LEU A 108 3.37 6.24 -13.63
C LEU A 108 3.41 5.19 -14.73
N ASN A 109 4.58 4.65 -15.04
CA ASN A 109 4.77 3.62 -16.06
C ASN A 109 4.19 2.26 -15.65
N ASN A 110 4.14 1.97 -14.34
CA ASN A 110 3.51 0.76 -13.82
C ASN A 110 2.71 1.03 -12.54
N PRO A 111 1.49 1.61 -12.65
CA PRO A 111 0.72 2.04 -11.49
C PRO A 111 0.27 0.91 -10.57
N GLU A 112 0.26 -0.33 -11.05
CA GLU A 112 -0.15 -1.48 -10.25
C GLU A 112 1.01 -2.16 -9.52
N ILE A 113 2.26 -1.72 -9.74
CA ILE A 113 3.43 -2.32 -9.11
C ILE A 113 3.31 -2.29 -7.58
N ARG A 114 3.67 -3.41 -6.94
CA ARG A 114 3.71 -3.52 -5.48
C ARG A 114 4.94 -2.82 -4.94
N PHE A 115 4.84 -2.16 -3.77
CA PHE A 115 5.98 -1.44 -3.20
C PHE A 115 7.23 -2.32 -3.07
N ASP A 116 7.11 -3.54 -2.56
CA ASP A 116 8.26 -4.46 -2.46
C ASP A 116 8.95 -4.72 -3.81
N ARG A 117 8.18 -4.94 -4.87
CA ARG A 117 8.74 -5.16 -6.22
C ARG A 117 9.33 -3.88 -6.80
N PHE A 118 8.77 -2.74 -6.44
CA PHE A 118 9.28 -1.44 -6.84
C PHE A 118 10.65 -1.16 -6.20
N THR A 119 10.79 -1.40 -4.90
CA THR A 119 12.07 -1.17 -4.19
C THR A 119 13.22 -1.99 -4.73
N MET A 120 12.97 -3.17 -5.29
CA MET A 120 14.00 -4.01 -5.93
C MET A 120 14.71 -3.35 -7.12
N GLN A 121 14.18 -2.25 -7.67
CA GLN A 121 14.85 -1.50 -8.74
C GLN A 121 15.98 -0.61 -8.22
N PHE A 122 16.10 -0.44 -6.90
CA PHE A 122 17.04 0.45 -6.22
C PHE A 122 17.95 -0.26 -5.21
N MET A 123 17.91 -1.60 -5.19
CA MET A 123 18.80 -2.46 -4.40
C MET A 123 19.98 -2.92 -5.26
#